data_AF-A0A956N0K3-F1
#
_entry.id   AF-A0A956N0K3-F1
#
_cell.length_a   1.000
_cell.length_b   1.000
_cell.length_c   1.000
_cell.angle_alpha   90.00
_cell.angle_beta   90.00
_cell.angle_gamma   90.00
#
_symmetry.space_group_name_H-M   'P 1'
#
loop_
_entity.id
_entity.type
_entity.pdbx_description
1 polymer ?
#
loop_
_entity_poly.entity_id
_entity_poly.type
_entity_poly.pdbx_seq_one_letter_code
_entity_poly.pdbx_strand_id
1 'polypeptide(L)'
;MLLLFSFISTYKVNPVYQGTYALTDITPIVELKDISANNNDARWVVFDDSTLSSMLIANGVPVISGLQLYPNFEFWEEFDKENEFNDNYNRYGHITFASTESEEVLISNPTAHLIEVMVNPCNDSFNKLNVQYYVFQEQVDEHFDCLVFDSKIDSADKIVYVYTTKNEN
;
A
#
# COMPACT_ATOMS: atom_id res chain seq x y z
N MET A 1 -14.27 -43.10 22.21
CA MET A 1 -15.62 -42.86 21.64
C MET A 1 -15.98 -41.37 21.62
N LEU A 2 -15.88 -40.64 22.74
CA LEU A 2 -16.09 -39.18 22.80
C LEU A 2 -15.18 -38.36 21.87
N LEU A 3 -13.88 -38.69 21.78
CA LEU A 3 -12.94 -37.99 20.89
C LEU A 3 -13.34 -38.09 19.40
N LEU A 4 -13.76 -39.28 18.96
CA LEU A 4 -14.21 -39.52 17.59
C LEU A 4 -15.46 -38.71 17.26
N PHE A 5 -16.39 -38.61 18.21
CA PHE A 5 -17.60 -37.80 18.06
C PHE A 5 -17.27 -36.30 17.99
N SER A 6 -16.34 -35.81 18.82
CA SER A 6 -15.84 -34.44 18.76
C SER A 6 -15.23 -34.13 17.39
N PHE A 7 -14.32 -34.97 16.87
CA PHE A 7 -13.70 -34.78 15.56
C PHE A 7 -14.72 -34.74 14.41
N ILE A 8 -15.70 -35.66 14.39
CA ILE A 8 -16.74 -35.69 13.35
C ILE A 8 -17.63 -34.45 13.42
N SER A 9 -17.94 -33.98 14.63
CA SER A 9 -18.77 -32.79 14.84
C SER A 9 -18.07 -31.48 14.46
N THR A 10 -16.74 -31.40 14.60
CA THR A 10 -15.98 -30.17 14.34
C THR A 10 -15.32 -30.12 12.97
N TYR A 11 -15.10 -31.26 12.29
CA TYR A 11 -14.42 -31.32 10.99
C TYR A 11 -15.10 -30.46 9.90
N LYS A 12 -16.43 -30.35 9.92
CA LYS A 12 -17.18 -29.49 8.99
C LYS A 12 -17.40 -28.06 9.48
N VAL A 13 -17.14 -27.79 10.77
CA VAL A 13 -17.44 -26.52 11.42
C VAL A 13 -16.22 -25.62 11.50
N ASN A 14 -15.04 -26.22 11.72
CA ASN A 14 -13.78 -25.50 11.70
C ASN A 14 -12.98 -26.01 10.49
N PRO A 15 -12.89 -25.26 9.38
CA PRO A 15 -12.00 -25.65 8.30
C PRO A 15 -10.62 -25.86 8.90
N VAL A 16 -9.97 -26.97 8.55
CA VAL A 16 -8.53 -27.09 8.79
C VAL A 16 -7.93 -25.89 8.06
N TYR A 17 -7.43 -24.92 8.83
CA TYR A 17 -6.79 -23.73 8.27
C TYR A 17 -5.67 -24.21 7.34
N GLN A 18 -5.90 -24.12 6.04
CA GLN A 18 -4.82 -24.12 5.07
C GLN A 18 -4.08 -22.81 5.34
N GLY A 19 -2.77 -22.89 5.61
CA GLY A 19 -2.00 -21.81 6.24
C GLY A 19 -2.04 -20.48 5.49
N THR A 20 -1.31 -19.48 5.99
CA THR A 20 -1.24 -18.12 5.42
C THR A 20 -0.66 -18.06 4.00
N TYR A 21 -0.37 -19.20 3.36
CA TYR A 21 0.26 -19.35 2.05
C TYR A 21 -0.38 -18.48 0.98
N ALA A 22 -1.72 -18.41 0.93
CA ALA A 22 -2.45 -17.56 -0.02
C ALA A 22 -2.25 -16.04 0.20
N LEU A 23 -1.64 -15.63 1.32
CA LEU A 23 -1.31 -14.25 1.66
C LEU A 23 0.20 -13.99 1.68
N THR A 24 1.02 -15.02 1.92
CA THR A 24 2.48 -14.90 2.11
C THR A 24 3.30 -15.32 0.92
N ASP A 25 2.79 -16.21 0.06
CA ASP A 25 3.57 -16.88 -0.98
C ASP A 25 3.14 -16.51 -2.41
N ILE A 26 2.50 -15.36 -2.57
CA ILE A 26 2.21 -14.79 -3.89
C ILE A 26 3.47 -14.04 -4.34
N THR A 27 3.97 -14.35 -5.54
CA THR A 27 5.28 -13.89 -6.05
C THR A 27 5.55 -12.39 -5.86
N PRO A 28 4.63 -11.45 -6.20
CA PRO A 28 4.91 -10.02 -6.00
C PRO A 28 5.12 -9.65 -4.53
N ILE A 29 4.43 -10.31 -3.60
CA ILE A 29 4.57 -10.02 -2.17
C ILE A 29 5.92 -10.50 -1.65
N VAL A 30 6.33 -11.70 -2.06
CA VAL A 30 7.62 -12.28 -1.65
C VAL A 30 8.76 -11.39 -2.13
N GLU A 31 8.75 -11.03 -3.41
CA GLU A 31 9.82 -10.21 -4.01
C GLU A 31 9.86 -8.79 -3.40
N LEU A 32 8.71 -8.13 -3.25
CA LEU A 32 8.65 -6.80 -2.63
C LEU A 32 9.07 -6.81 -1.16
N LYS A 33 8.71 -7.87 -0.43
CA LYS A 33 9.16 -8.08 0.95
C LYS A 33 10.67 -8.27 1.03
N ASP A 34 11.25 -9.03 0.11
CA ASP A 34 12.71 -9.25 0.06
C ASP A 34 13.46 -7.96 -0.27
N ILE A 35 12.92 -7.12 -1.16
CA ILE A 35 13.45 -5.77 -1.41
C ILE A 35 13.39 -4.94 -0.13
N SER A 36 12.24 -4.92 0.55
CA SER A 36 12.05 -4.17 1.79
C SER A 36 12.98 -4.62 2.92
N ALA A 37 13.29 -5.91 3.02
CA ALA A 37 14.16 -6.46 4.07
C ALA A 37 15.60 -5.93 4.01
N ASN A 38 16.03 -5.41 2.86
CA ASN A 38 17.37 -4.82 2.67
C ASN A 38 17.45 -3.35 3.12
N ASN A 39 16.31 -2.68 3.35
CA ASN A 39 16.25 -1.28 3.75
C ASN A 39 15.02 -1.03 4.64
N ASN A 40 15.17 -1.28 5.95
CA ASN A 40 14.07 -1.19 6.91
C ASN A 40 13.58 0.25 7.16
N ASP A 41 14.36 1.26 6.79
CA ASP A 41 13.98 2.66 6.99
C ASP A 41 13.14 3.18 5.80
N ALA A 42 13.29 2.60 4.61
CA ALA A 42 12.55 2.99 3.41
C ALA A 42 11.06 2.68 3.52
N ARG A 43 10.20 3.66 3.22
CA ARG A 43 8.76 3.46 3.10
C ARG A 43 8.32 3.29 1.65
N TRP A 44 7.14 2.71 1.50
CA TRP A 44 6.56 2.33 0.22
C TRP A 44 5.24 3.05 -0.01
N VAL A 45 4.95 3.38 -1.26
CA VAL A 45 3.62 3.79 -1.71
C VAL A 45 3.17 2.87 -2.84
N VAL A 46 1.91 2.46 -2.81
CA VAL A 46 1.27 1.71 -3.89
C VAL A 46 0.14 2.55 -4.43
N PHE A 47 0.19 2.82 -5.73
CA PHE A 47 -0.84 3.59 -6.42
C PHE A 47 -1.91 2.67 -6.99
N ASP A 48 -3.16 3.12 -6.88
CA ASP A 48 -4.32 2.55 -7.56
C ASP A 48 -4.59 1.08 -7.16
N ASP A 49 -4.05 0.61 -6.02
CA ASP A 49 -4.17 -0.77 -5.53
C ASP A 49 -4.15 -0.90 -4.00
N SER A 50 -5.32 -0.68 -3.39
CA SER A 50 -5.50 -0.83 -1.94
C SER A 50 -5.41 -2.28 -1.45
N THR A 51 -5.65 -3.26 -2.34
CA THR A 51 -5.54 -4.68 -2.00
C THR A 51 -4.08 -5.08 -1.87
N LEU A 52 -3.25 -4.74 -2.87
CA LEU A 52 -1.80 -4.98 -2.80
C LEU A 52 -1.18 -4.24 -1.62
N SER A 53 -1.57 -2.97 -1.38
CA SER A 53 -1.16 -2.22 -0.19
C SER A 53 -1.39 -3.02 1.10
N SER A 54 -2.62 -3.51 1.29
CA SER A 54 -3.02 -4.25 2.48
C SER A 54 -2.24 -5.56 2.63
N MET A 55 -1.97 -6.25 1.52
CA MET A 55 -1.20 -7.48 1.51
C MET A 55 0.28 -7.25 1.84
N LEU A 56 0.88 -6.17 1.35
CA LEU A 56 2.25 -5.76 1.68
C LEU A 56 2.39 -5.40 3.16
N ILE A 57 1.45 -4.62 3.70
CA ILE A 57 1.39 -4.30 5.14
C ILE A 57 1.28 -5.58 5.97
N ALA A 58 0.41 -6.51 5.59
CA ALA A 58 0.25 -7.79 6.28
C ALA A 58 1.52 -8.66 6.25
N ASN A 59 2.43 -8.42 5.31
CA ASN A 59 3.71 -9.11 5.15
C ASN A 59 4.91 -8.33 5.71
N GLY A 60 4.67 -7.20 6.40
CA GLY A 60 5.69 -6.42 7.10
C GLY A 60 6.40 -5.37 6.25
N VAL A 61 5.91 -5.08 5.04
CA VAL A 61 6.44 -3.99 4.22
C VAL A 61 5.86 -2.66 4.73
N PRO A 62 6.70 -1.64 4.99
CA PRO A 62 6.27 -0.36 5.56
C PRO A 62 5.62 0.56 4.50
N VAL A 63 4.38 0.22 4.12
CA VAL A 63 3.57 1.03 3.19
C VAL A 63 2.88 2.17 3.94
N ILE A 64 2.82 3.37 3.35
CA ILE A 64 2.21 4.56 3.97
C ILE A 64 0.68 4.61 3.87
N SER A 65 0.07 3.66 3.16
CA SER A 65 -1.38 3.52 3.00
C SER A 65 -1.96 2.55 4.03
N GLY A 66 -3.23 2.15 3.87
CA GLY A 66 -3.84 1.11 4.68
C GLY A 66 -4.78 1.65 5.76
N LEU A 67 -5.03 0.85 6.80
CA LEU A 67 -6.07 1.15 7.77
C LEU A 67 -5.64 2.26 8.75
N GLN A 68 -6.41 3.33 8.78
CA GLN A 68 -6.34 4.39 9.77
C GLN A 68 -7.44 4.20 10.84
N LEU A 69 -7.03 3.96 12.08
CA LEU A 69 -7.95 3.89 13.23
C LEU A 69 -8.37 5.28 13.73
N TYR A 70 -7.42 6.21 13.74
CA TYR A 70 -7.55 7.61 14.12
C TYR A 70 -6.60 8.45 13.26
N PRO A 71 -6.90 9.72 12.96
CA PRO A 71 -6.06 10.55 12.11
C PRO A 71 -4.68 10.75 12.73
N ASN A 72 -3.65 10.53 11.92
CA ASN A 72 -2.30 10.98 12.21
C ASN A 72 -2.10 12.38 11.58
N PHE A 73 -2.31 13.44 12.37
CA PHE A 73 -2.23 14.80 11.83
C PHE A 73 -0.85 15.19 11.32
N GLU A 74 0.24 14.65 11.88
CA GLU A 74 1.60 14.88 11.37
C GLU A 74 1.79 14.28 9.96
N PHE A 75 1.17 13.12 9.70
CA PHE A 75 1.14 12.54 8.35
C PHE A 75 0.29 13.36 7.39
N TRP A 76 -0.89 13.83 7.82
CA TRP A 76 -1.80 14.59 6.96
C TRP A 76 -1.29 16.00 6.66
N GLU A 77 -0.54 16.62 7.56
CA GLU A 77 0.07 17.94 7.34
C GLU A 77 1.02 17.94 6.13
N GLU A 78 1.60 16.81 5.76
CA GLU A 78 2.42 16.73 4.55
C GLU A 78 1.60 16.93 3.27
N PHE A 79 0.38 16.39 3.23
CA PHE A 79 -0.52 16.45 2.09
C PHE A 79 -1.54 17.61 2.15
N ASP A 80 -1.81 18.15 3.35
CA ASP A 80 -2.85 19.16 3.60
C ASP A 80 -2.40 20.16 4.68
N LYS A 81 -1.44 21.04 4.34
CA LYS A 81 -0.89 22.04 5.27
C LYS A 81 -1.90 23.09 5.71
N GLU A 82 -2.81 23.48 4.83
CA GLU A 82 -3.83 24.49 5.10
C GLU A 82 -5.10 23.89 5.75
N ASN A 83 -5.10 22.57 5.98
CA ASN A 83 -6.15 21.83 6.66
C ASN A 83 -7.51 21.92 5.92
N GLU A 84 -7.49 22.01 4.59
CA GLU A 84 -8.66 22.14 3.72
C GLU A 84 -9.48 20.85 3.65
N PHE A 85 -8.83 19.70 3.86
CA PHE A 85 -9.44 18.38 3.74
C PHE A 85 -9.64 17.66 5.08
N ASN A 86 -9.58 18.38 6.20
CA ASN A 86 -9.70 17.80 7.55
C ASN A 86 -10.91 16.87 7.69
N ASP A 87 -12.07 17.32 7.20
CA ASP A 87 -13.32 16.55 7.30
C ASP A 87 -13.25 15.21 6.54
N ASN A 88 -12.38 15.09 5.53
CA ASN A 88 -12.21 13.86 4.76
C ASN A 88 -11.36 12.81 5.48
N TYR A 89 -10.30 13.23 6.19
CA TYR A 89 -9.35 12.30 6.83
C TYR A 89 -9.45 12.22 8.35
N ASN A 90 -10.16 13.13 9.02
CA ASN A 90 -10.39 13.12 10.46
C ASN A 90 -11.45 12.07 10.86
N ARG A 91 -11.16 10.81 10.52
CA ARG A 91 -12.07 9.67 10.67
C ARG A 91 -11.34 8.33 10.58
N TYR A 92 -12.03 7.28 11.02
CA TYR A 92 -11.68 5.91 10.68
C TYR A 92 -11.85 5.69 9.17
N GLY A 93 -10.87 5.06 8.53
CA GLY A 93 -10.94 4.71 7.12
C GLY A 93 -9.68 4.02 6.61
N HIS A 94 -9.72 3.57 5.36
CA HIS A 94 -8.56 3.04 4.66
C HIS A 94 -8.00 4.11 3.74
N ILE A 95 -6.73 4.44 3.94
CA ILE A 95 -5.97 5.35 3.08
C ILE A 95 -5.58 4.59 1.82
N THR A 96 -5.82 5.19 0.66
CA THR A 96 -5.35 4.71 -0.65
C THR A 96 -4.79 5.89 -1.43
N PHE A 97 -3.80 5.62 -2.29
CA PHE A 97 -3.20 6.63 -3.15
C PHE A 97 -3.63 6.38 -4.59
N ALA A 98 -3.97 7.46 -5.28
CA ALA A 98 -4.23 7.48 -6.71
C ALA A 98 -3.27 8.44 -7.38
N SER A 99 -2.72 8.04 -8.52
CA SER A 99 -1.74 8.84 -9.23
C SER A 99 -2.42 9.91 -10.09
N THR A 100 -1.83 11.10 -10.18
CA THR A 100 -2.32 12.19 -11.04
C THR A 100 -1.15 13.00 -11.58
N GLU A 101 -1.33 13.62 -12.76
CA GLU A 101 -0.36 14.55 -13.33
C GLU A 101 -0.44 15.94 -12.67
N SER A 102 -1.56 16.26 -12.00
CA SER A 102 -1.76 17.53 -11.32
C SER A 102 -0.76 17.75 -10.18
N GLU A 103 -0.22 18.97 -10.06
CA GLU A 103 0.59 19.35 -8.89
C GLU A 103 -0.24 19.51 -7.60
N GLU A 104 -1.54 19.76 -7.73
CA GLU A 104 -2.46 19.88 -6.60
C GLU A 104 -2.76 18.51 -5.98
N VAL A 105 -2.71 18.46 -4.65
CA VAL A 105 -3.17 17.30 -3.87
C VAL A 105 -4.66 17.41 -3.67
N LEU A 106 -5.40 16.33 -3.96
CA LEU A 106 -6.83 16.23 -3.66
C LEU A 106 -7.07 15.05 -2.72
N ILE A 107 -7.80 15.30 -1.63
CA ILE A 107 -8.22 14.25 -0.70
C ILE A 107 -9.74 14.13 -0.76
N SER A 108 -10.24 12.92 -0.98
CA SER A 108 -11.67 12.65 -1.08
C SER A 108 -12.07 11.32 -0.43
N ASN A 109 -13.37 11.08 -0.33
CA ASN A 109 -13.91 9.81 0.16
C ASN A 109 -14.78 9.16 -0.93
N PRO A 110 -14.19 8.44 -1.91
CA PRO A 110 -14.95 7.85 -3.02
C PRO A 110 -15.96 6.81 -2.53
N THR A 111 -15.70 6.21 -1.37
CA THR A 111 -16.66 5.39 -0.64
C THR A 111 -16.62 5.70 0.85
N ALA A 112 -17.63 5.22 1.58
CA ALA A 112 -17.73 5.46 3.02
C ALA A 112 -16.54 4.93 3.84
N HIS A 113 -15.70 4.01 3.33
CA HIS A 113 -14.58 3.46 4.09
C HIS A 113 -13.21 3.89 3.53
N LEU A 114 -13.17 4.61 2.42
CA LEU A 114 -11.92 5.03 1.77
C LEU A 114 -11.64 6.51 2.01
N ILE A 115 -10.35 6.80 2.20
CA ILE A 115 -9.77 8.12 2.17
C ILE A 115 -8.76 8.05 1.02
N GLU A 116 -9.11 8.64 -0.11
CA GLU A 116 -8.29 8.60 -1.31
C GLU A 116 -7.47 9.88 -1.41
N VAL A 117 -6.17 9.73 -1.57
CA VAL A 117 -5.21 10.82 -1.80
C VAL A 117 -4.80 10.76 -3.26
N MET A 118 -5.34 11.66 -4.07
CA MET A 118 -4.90 11.87 -5.45
C MET A 118 -3.72 12.82 -5.43
N VAL A 119 -2.55 12.34 -5.80
CA VAL A 119 -1.30 13.11 -5.69
C VAL A 119 -0.32 12.71 -6.77
N ASN A 120 0.43 13.69 -7.28
CA ASN A 120 1.54 13.45 -8.19
C ASN A 120 2.64 12.62 -7.48
N PRO A 121 3.08 11.47 -8.03
CA PRO A 121 4.19 10.68 -7.48
C PRO A 121 5.48 11.47 -7.21
N CYS A 122 5.71 12.59 -7.90
CA CYS A 122 6.85 13.48 -7.68
C CYS A 122 6.63 14.54 -6.59
N ASN A 123 5.52 14.51 -5.85
CA ASN A 123 5.26 15.44 -4.77
C ASN A 123 6.24 15.23 -3.59
N ASP A 124 6.81 16.33 -3.08
CA ASP A 124 7.81 16.32 -1.99
C ASP A 124 7.34 15.66 -0.69
N SER A 125 6.03 15.55 -0.47
CA SER A 125 5.46 14.87 0.70
C SER A 125 5.98 13.44 0.82
N PHE A 126 6.18 12.74 -0.30
CA PHE A 126 6.72 11.39 -0.29
C PHE A 126 8.17 11.35 0.23
N ASN A 127 9.02 12.30 -0.18
CA ASN A 127 10.40 12.41 0.30
C ASN A 127 10.46 12.70 1.80
N LYS A 128 9.63 13.63 2.30
CA LYS A 128 9.55 13.92 3.74
C LYS A 128 9.01 12.76 4.55
N LEU A 129 8.14 11.97 3.92
CA LEU A 129 7.70 10.69 4.45
C LEU A 129 8.71 9.56 4.17
N ASN A 130 9.95 9.82 3.76
CA ASN A 130 10.96 8.79 3.51
C ASN A 130 10.47 7.63 2.62
N VAL A 131 9.61 7.94 1.65
CA VAL A 131 9.15 6.99 0.64
C VAL A 131 10.24 6.87 -0.42
N GLN A 132 10.72 5.65 -0.64
CA GLN A 132 11.78 5.37 -1.61
C GLN A 132 11.32 4.44 -2.72
N TYR A 133 10.21 3.72 -2.51
CA TYR A 133 9.68 2.76 -3.46
C TYR A 133 8.23 3.08 -3.83
N TYR A 134 7.97 3.09 -5.13
CA TYR A 134 6.71 3.45 -5.75
C TYR A 134 6.24 2.26 -6.58
N VAL A 135 5.03 1.77 -6.31
CA VAL A 135 4.50 0.58 -6.95
C VAL A 135 3.26 0.92 -7.76
N PHE A 136 3.23 0.47 -9.01
CA PHE A 136 2.12 0.65 -9.96
C PHE A 136 1.70 -0.69 -10.56
N GLN A 137 0.42 -0.81 -10.94
CA GLN A 137 -0.10 -1.98 -11.67
C GLN A 137 0.20 -1.92 -13.18
N GLU A 138 0.43 -0.73 -13.70
CA GLU A 138 0.75 -0.48 -15.09
C GLU A 138 2.09 0.24 -15.20
N GLN A 139 2.72 0.13 -16.36
CA GLN A 139 3.95 0.87 -16.60
C GLN A 139 3.63 2.35 -16.65
N VAL A 140 4.36 3.13 -15.88
CA VAL A 140 4.24 4.58 -15.83
C VAL A 140 4.92 5.18 -17.06
N ASP A 141 4.17 5.99 -17.83
CA ASP A 141 4.68 6.73 -18.99
C ASP A 141 5.63 7.87 -18.56
N GLU A 142 6.34 8.48 -19.53
CA GLU A 142 7.42 9.51 -19.33
C GLU A 142 7.01 10.79 -18.57
N HIS A 143 5.80 10.89 -18.01
CA HIS A 143 5.28 12.09 -17.35
C HIS A 143 5.86 12.34 -15.94
N PHE A 144 6.44 11.34 -15.27
CA PHE A 144 6.99 11.49 -13.92
C PHE A 144 8.52 11.41 -13.91
N ASP A 145 9.17 12.53 -14.26
CA ASP A 145 10.63 12.64 -14.38
C ASP A 145 11.41 12.30 -13.10
N CYS A 146 10.79 12.38 -11.92
CA CYS A 146 11.47 12.05 -10.67
C CYS A 146 11.69 10.53 -10.48
N LEU A 147 10.90 9.70 -11.15
CA LEU A 147 10.89 8.25 -10.98
C LEU A 147 11.92 7.58 -11.89
N VAL A 148 12.59 6.56 -11.35
CA VAL A 148 13.52 5.69 -12.06
C VAL A 148 12.97 4.28 -11.96
N PHE A 149 12.75 3.65 -13.11
CA PHE A 149 12.34 2.25 -13.17
C PHE A 149 13.41 1.36 -12.51
N ASP A 150 12.98 0.56 -11.53
CA ASP A 150 13.84 -0.40 -10.83
C ASP A 150 13.61 -1.81 -11.36
N SER A 151 12.37 -2.29 -11.28
CA SER A 151 12.04 -3.67 -11.60
C SER A 151 10.57 -3.86 -12.01
N LYS A 152 10.33 -4.92 -12.80
CA LYS A 152 8.98 -5.42 -13.11
C LYS A 152 8.87 -6.80 -12.49
N ILE A 153 7.86 -7.00 -11.66
CA ILE A 153 7.55 -8.30 -11.08
C ILE A 153 6.34 -8.86 -11.82
N ASP A 154 6.56 -9.94 -12.55
CA ASP A 154 5.58 -10.59 -13.40
C ASP A 154 5.24 -11.96 -12.80
N SER A 155 4.00 -12.11 -12.35
CA SER A 155 3.50 -13.34 -11.75
C SER A 155 2.20 -13.77 -12.43
N ALA A 156 1.86 -15.05 -12.30
CA ALA A 156 0.65 -15.62 -12.90
C ALA A 156 -0.64 -14.87 -12.49
N ASP A 157 -0.65 -14.26 -11.30
CA ASP A 157 -1.82 -13.60 -10.73
C ASP A 157 -1.79 -12.07 -10.89
N LYS A 158 -0.60 -11.47 -11.02
CA LYS A 158 -0.43 -10.01 -11.02
C LYS A 158 0.90 -9.55 -11.62
N ILE A 159 0.85 -8.41 -12.30
CA ILE A 159 2.03 -7.67 -12.75
C ILE A 159 2.12 -6.39 -11.94
N VAL A 160 3.31 -6.08 -11.43
CA VAL A 160 3.59 -4.81 -10.76
C VAL A 160 4.91 -4.22 -11.24
N TYR A 161 4.97 -2.90 -11.28
CA TYR A 161 6.13 -2.12 -11.68
C TYR A 161 6.62 -1.33 -10.47
N VAL A 162 7.92 -1.44 -10.18
CA VAL A 162 8.57 -0.80 -9.05
C VAL A 162 9.48 0.30 -9.57
N TYR A 163 9.36 1.47 -8.95
CA TYR A 163 10.17 2.64 -9.24
C TYR A 163 10.81 3.14 -7.95
N THR A 164 11.93 3.83 -8.10
CA THR A 164 12.64 4.58 -7.05
C THR A 164 12.73 6.05 -7.43
N THR A 165 13.08 6.93 -6.50
CA THR A 165 13.36 8.33 -6.84
C THR A 165 14.80 8.50 -7.33
N LYS A 166 15.03 9.48 -8.21
CA LYS A 166 16.38 9.96 -8.52
C LYS A 166 16.99 10.48 -7.22
N ASN A 167 18.02 9.81 -6.71
CA ASN A 167 18.78 10.30 -5.55
C ASN A 167 19.30 11.71 -5.85
N GLU A 168 18.81 12.72 -5.13
CA GLU A 168 19.48 14.01 -5.04
C GLU A 168 20.75 13.81 -4.19
N ASN A 169 21.90 13.82 -4.84
CA ASN A 169 23.21 13.87 -4.17
C ASN A 169 23.46 15.25 -3.58
#